data_AF-A0A4T0V9Q6-F1
#
_entry.id   AF-A0A4T0V9Q6-F1
#
_cell.length_a   1.000
_cell.length_b   1.000
_cell.length_c   1.000
_cell.angle_alpha   90.00
_cell.angle_beta   90.00
_cell.angle_gamma   90.00
#
_symmetry.space_group_name_H-M   'P 1'
#
loop_
_entity.id
_entity.type
_entity.pdbx_description
1 polymer ?
#
loop_
_entity_poly.entity_id
_entity_poly.type
_entity_poly.pdbx_seq_one_letter_code
_entity_poly.pdbx_strand_id
1 'polypeptide(L)'
;MSTLSERLEAARRSVAGKHADTPSDPSPSGGDAAPTATRPSHAAATATVGGSAAPTAPTAPAAPPAAAAPAVAAPTVAARSAVAVTPATPAARPAQPQTPPSSTAGPLSSRMAPSPGPVAPAPGPLSSRTAAAAHGGSENRPAQLRALAGQEPDRIEELKASVHATLLAQLGAQLYDQDLDQSELDSRVRSVLGSVLAAQDQPLSNADRARLTSEITDDILGYGPIDPYLRDPEVSEVMVNGHDDVWLERRGRLVKAEARFADEAHLRRTIDKIVSRVGRRIDESSPMVDARLPDGSRVNAVVPPLALDGSALTIRKFSADALTVHDLLATGALSPEAADFLHACVRGRLNIVVSGGTGAGKTTTLNVLSSFIPPDERIVTIEDAAELQLSQGHVVRLEARPSNIEGKGAVTIRDLVRNSLRMRPDRVIVGEVRDASALDMLQAMNTGHDGSICTLHSNGPRDTLSRMETMVLMAGMDLPVRVIREQMASAVDLIVHQARFKDGTRRITHITEVERMEGEIITLQDIFRFDSSAGYDESGRSLGRLRSTNLRPKFLDKLAAANVSVDPALFAADPF
;
A
#
# COMPACT_ATOMS: atom_id res chain seq x y z
N MET A 1 -6.83 48.01 11.24
CA MET A 1 -5.51 47.45 10.85
C MET A 1 -4.48 47.82 11.92
N SER A 2 -4.23 46.91 12.86
CA SER A 2 -2.99 46.78 13.66
C SER A 2 -3.08 45.42 14.40
N THR A 3 -2.11 45.09 15.24
CA THR A 3 -2.12 43.98 16.23
C THR A 3 -2.01 42.53 15.75
N LEU A 4 -1.39 42.26 14.59
CA LEU A 4 -0.75 40.94 14.33
C LEU A 4 0.79 41.03 14.39
N SER A 5 1.37 42.09 13.82
CA SER A 5 2.83 42.32 13.83
C SER A 5 3.40 42.50 15.26
N GLU A 6 2.74 43.32 16.08
CA GLU A 6 3.16 43.61 17.47
C GLU A 6 3.20 42.36 18.36
N ARG A 7 2.31 41.38 18.11
CA ARG A 7 2.30 40.10 18.85
C ARG A 7 3.46 39.18 18.47
N LEU A 8 3.93 39.23 17.22
CA LEU A 8 5.12 38.48 16.79
C LEU A 8 6.41 39.07 17.35
N GLU A 9 6.50 40.40 17.47
CA GLU A 9 7.71 41.06 17.94
C GLU A 9 7.93 40.87 19.45
N ALA A 10 6.84 40.85 20.25
CA ALA A 10 6.89 40.52 21.67
C ALA A 10 7.41 39.08 21.92
N ALA A 11 6.98 38.11 21.12
CA ALA A 11 7.43 36.72 21.23
C ALA A 11 8.93 36.57 20.93
N ARG A 12 9.46 37.29 19.92
CA ARG A 12 10.88 37.24 19.56
C ARG A 12 11.81 37.82 20.64
N ARG A 13 11.36 38.83 21.40
CA ARG A 13 12.15 39.41 22.51
C ARG A 13 12.21 38.50 23.74
N SER A 14 11.33 37.50 23.87
CA SER A 14 11.32 36.56 25.01
C SER A 14 12.35 35.44 24.92
N VAL A 15 12.93 35.17 23.74
CA VAL A 15 13.81 34.01 23.50
C VAL A 15 15.30 34.39 23.46
N ALA A 16 15.63 35.65 23.20
CA ALA A 16 17.01 36.14 23.07
C ALA A 16 17.69 36.51 24.41
N GLY A 17 17.14 36.08 25.55
CA GLY A 17 17.46 36.62 26.87
C GLY A 17 17.92 35.61 27.92
N LYS A 18 18.97 34.81 27.65
CA LYS A 18 19.77 34.14 28.69
C LYS A 18 21.12 33.61 28.17
N HIS A 19 22.18 33.94 28.92
CA HIS A 19 23.57 33.43 28.88
C HIS A 19 24.58 34.04 27.89
N ALA A 20 25.15 35.15 28.36
CA ALA A 20 26.52 35.67 28.18
C ALA A 20 26.74 36.60 29.43
N ASP A 21 27.89 36.80 30.09
CA ASP A 21 29.29 36.31 30.03
C ASP A 21 29.83 36.26 31.50
N THR A 22 31.01 35.72 31.87
CA THR A 22 32.38 36.30 31.78
C THR A 22 33.33 35.51 32.73
N PRO A 23 34.68 35.65 32.72
CA PRO A 23 35.61 35.88 31.59
C PRO A 23 36.98 35.12 31.68
N SER A 24 37.77 35.12 30.57
CA SER A 24 39.27 35.25 30.45
C SER A 24 40.25 34.43 31.34
N ASP A 25 41.43 33.92 30.93
CA ASP A 25 42.33 34.25 29.80
C ASP A 25 43.36 33.07 29.53
N PRO A 26 44.54 33.16 28.85
CA PRO A 26 44.76 32.45 27.57
C PRO A 26 45.91 31.39 27.48
N SER A 27 45.93 30.69 26.32
CA SER A 27 46.98 30.01 25.49
C SER A 27 48.48 29.91 25.94
N PRO A 28 49.37 29.04 25.36
CA PRO A 28 49.29 28.38 24.03
C PRO A 28 49.94 26.96 23.82
N SER A 29 49.86 26.47 22.56
CA SER A 29 50.89 25.74 21.77
C SER A 29 51.12 24.22 21.85
N GLY A 30 51.33 23.61 20.66
CA GLY A 30 51.99 22.32 20.40
C GLY A 30 51.15 21.05 20.63
N GLY A 31 51.27 19.96 19.85
CA GLY A 31 52.06 19.73 18.64
C GLY A 31 52.27 18.24 18.34
N ASP A 32 51.90 17.82 17.13
CA ASP A 32 52.42 16.66 16.36
C ASP A 32 52.21 15.18 16.76
N ALA A 33 52.29 14.36 15.70
CA ALA A 33 52.65 12.93 15.61
C ALA A 33 51.75 11.81 16.21
N ALA A 34 51.28 10.95 15.29
CA ALA A 34 50.90 9.55 15.53
C ALA A 34 52.10 8.60 15.22
N PRO A 35 51.93 7.29 14.96
CA PRO A 35 51.23 6.22 15.69
C PRO A 35 52.18 5.03 16.03
N THR A 36 51.77 4.06 16.87
CA THR A 36 52.05 2.61 16.61
C THR A 36 51.29 1.63 17.51
N ALA A 37 50.91 0.51 16.90
CA ALA A 37 50.79 -0.89 17.35
C ALA A 37 51.09 -1.26 18.84
N THR A 38 50.55 -2.34 19.43
CA THR A 38 50.38 -3.70 18.85
C THR A 38 49.43 -4.58 19.71
N ARG A 39 48.73 -5.56 19.12
CA ARG A 39 48.15 -6.73 19.83
C ARG A 39 49.26 -7.76 20.15
N PRO A 40 49.18 -8.53 21.27
CA PRO A 40 48.61 -9.91 21.24
C PRO A 40 47.92 -10.31 22.59
N SER A 41 47.55 -11.57 22.88
CA SER A 41 46.65 -12.51 22.18
C SER A 41 46.36 -13.74 23.08
N HIS A 42 45.14 -14.33 23.05
CA HIS A 42 44.79 -15.65 23.65
C HIS A 42 44.91 -15.76 25.20
N ALA A 43 44.32 -16.75 25.92
CA ALA A 43 43.17 -17.63 25.67
C ALA A 43 42.64 -18.21 27.02
N ALA A 44 41.33 -18.47 27.05
CA ALA A 44 40.63 -19.68 27.54
C ALA A 44 40.89 -20.35 28.91
N ALA A 45 39.75 -20.73 29.51
CA ALA A 45 39.45 -22.03 30.17
C ALA A 45 39.62 -22.22 31.71
N THR A 46 38.47 -22.52 32.35
CA THR A 46 38.23 -23.58 33.38
C THR A 46 38.97 -23.55 34.74
N ALA A 47 38.44 -24.08 35.86
CA ALA A 47 37.08 -24.39 36.28
C ALA A 47 37.05 -24.79 37.79
N THR A 48 35.92 -24.51 38.47
CA THR A 48 35.34 -25.27 39.62
C THR A 48 35.96 -25.32 41.04
N VAL A 49 35.02 -25.43 42.00
CA VAL A 49 35.07 -25.98 43.39
C VAL A 49 35.28 -25.01 44.57
N GLY A 50 34.19 -24.72 45.30
CA GLY A 50 34.06 -25.24 46.69
C GLY A 50 33.82 -24.30 47.89
N GLY A 51 32.57 -23.95 48.21
CA GLY A 51 32.10 -23.53 49.55
C GLY A 51 32.47 -22.11 50.03
N SER A 52 31.79 -21.49 51.00
CA SER A 52 30.56 -21.84 51.73
C SER A 52 29.96 -20.58 52.43
N ALA A 53 28.66 -20.64 52.76
CA ALA A 53 27.92 -19.81 53.74
C ALA A 53 27.67 -18.28 53.49
N ALA A 54 26.40 -17.98 53.15
CA ALA A 54 25.50 -16.91 53.66
C ALA A 54 25.99 -15.45 53.87
N PRO A 55 25.17 -14.44 53.49
CA PRO A 55 24.14 -13.98 54.44
C PRO A 55 22.74 -13.69 53.83
N THR A 56 21.79 -13.42 54.74
CA THR A 56 20.34 -13.23 54.53
C THR A 56 19.90 -11.82 54.11
N ALA A 57 18.78 -11.73 53.38
CA ALA A 57 17.98 -10.52 53.13
C ALA A 57 16.53 -10.93 52.76
N PRO A 58 15.54 -10.02 52.65
CA PRO A 58 15.32 -8.74 53.35
C PRO A 58 13.95 -8.70 54.08
N THR A 59 13.62 -7.59 54.75
CA THR A 59 12.29 -7.37 55.37
C THR A 59 11.54 -6.22 54.68
N ALA A 60 10.27 -6.41 54.36
CA ALA A 60 9.39 -5.41 53.74
C ALA A 60 8.38 -4.81 54.76
N PRO A 61 7.88 -3.57 54.58
CA PRO A 61 6.94 -2.93 55.49
C PRO A 61 5.47 -3.34 55.22
N ALA A 62 4.64 -3.27 56.26
CA ALA A 62 3.27 -3.78 56.29
C ALA A 62 2.18 -2.75 55.93
N ALA A 63 1.02 -3.25 55.51
CA ALA A 63 -0.22 -2.49 55.31
C ALA A 63 -1.26 -2.79 56.42
N PRO A 64 -2.19 -1.85 56.74
CA PRO A 64 -3.15 -2.01 57.84
C PRO A 64 -4.39 -2.87 57.48
N PRO A 65 -5.13 -3.39 58.48
CA PRO A 65 -6.08 -4.49 58.28
C PRO A 65 -7.51 -4.06 57.90
N ALA A 66 -8.23 -4.98 57.25
CA ALA A 66 -9.64 -4.83 56.88
C ALA A 66 -10.61 -5.28 57.99
N ALA A 67 -11.78 -4.62 58.06
CA ALA A 67 -12.87 -4.96 58.98
C ALA A 67 -13.89 -5.93 58.34
N ALA A 68 -14.56 -6.73 59.17
CA ALA A 68 -15.47 -7.79 58.73
C ALA A 68 -16.96 -7.37 58.76
N ALA A 69 -17.72 -7.84 57.77
CA ALA A 69 -19.19 -7.87 57.72
C ALA A 69 -19.66 -9.08 56.86
N PRO A 70 -20.89 -9.60 57.05
CA PRO A 70 -21.13 -11.04 56.93
C PRO A 70 -21.59 -11.56 55.56
N ALA A 71 -21.48 -12.88 55.40
CA ALA A 71 -21.88 -13.63 54.22
C ALA A 71 -23.41 -13.70 54.02
N VAL A 72 -23.85 -13.67 52.76
CA VAL A 72 -25.22 -13.96 52.33
C VAL A 72 -25.22 -15.28 51.55
N ALA A 73 -26.17 -16.16 51.84
CA ALA A 73 -26.18 -17.54 51.38
C ALA A 73 -26.65 -17.69 49.91
N ALA A 74 -26.00 -18.60 49.18
CA ALA A 74 -26.52 -19.16 47.93
C ALA A 74 -27.32 -20.45 48.22
N PRO A 75 -28.51 -20.65 47.61
CA PRO A 75 -29.28 -21.88 47.80
C PRO A 75 -28.72 -23.03 46.94
N THR A 76 -28.33 -24.11 47.59
CA THR A 76 -28.09 -25.41 46.94
C THR A 76 -29.41 -26.13 46.74
N VAL A 77 -29.68 -26.64 45.53
CA VAL A 77 -30.74 -27.64 45.29
C VAL A 77 -30.12 -28.88 44.68
N ALA A 78 -30.45 -30.04 45.25
CA ALA A 78 -29.76 -31.30 45.03
C ALA A 78 -30.15 -32.00 43.73
N ALA A 79 -29.19 -32.73 43.15
CA ALA A 79 -29.45 -33.74 42.14
C ALA A 79 -30.25 -34.93 42.73
N ARG A 80 -31.11 -35.54 41.90
CA ARG A 80 -31.68 -36.87 42.19
C ARG A 80 -31.72 -37.76 40.95
N SER A 81 -30.99 -38.87 41.09
CA SER A 81 -31.20 -40.20 40.51
C SER A 81 -31.37 -40.38 39.00
N ALA A 82 -30.41 -41.12 38.43
CA ALA A 82 -30.55 -41.79 37.14
C ALA A 82 -31.55 -42.95 37.18
N VAL A 83 -32.11 -43.29 36.01
CA VAL A 83 -32.59 -44.63 35.68
C VAL A 83 -31.97 -44.99 34.33
N ALA A 84 -31.28 -46.13 34.27
CA ALA A 84 -30.70 -46.67 33.05
C ALA A 84 -31.56 -47.82 32.52
N VAL A 85 -31.80 -47.84 31.20
CA VAL A 85 -32.23 -49.04 30.47
C VAL A 85 -31.45 -49.09 29.15
N THR A 86 -30.71 -50.18 28.96
CA THR A 86 -29.99 -50.56 27.73
C THR A 86 -30.69 -51.80 27.11
N PRO A 87 -30.19 -52.39 26.02
CA PRO A 87 -30.27 -51.88 24.65
C PRO A 87 -31.04 -52.86 23.72
N ALA A 88 -31.30 -52.48 22.45
CA ALA A 88 -31.87 -53.41 21.46
C ALA A 88 -31.27 -53.24 20.06
N THR A 89 -30.76 -54.34 19.51
CA THR A 89 -30.24 -54.60 18.15
C THR A 89 -30.17 -56.16 18.05
N PRO A 90 -30.22 -56.87 16.89
CA PRO A 90 -29.85 -56.41 15.54
C PRO A 90 -30.73 -56.97 14.37
N ALA A 91 -30.14 -56.99 13.15
CA ALA A 91 -30.56 -57.60 11.87
C ALA A 91 -31.26 -56.65 10.86
N ALA A 92 -30.99 -56.67 9.54
CA ALA A 92 -29.88 -57.27 8.78
C ALA A 92 -29.73 -56.63 7.37
N ARG A 93 -28.54 -56.75 6.75
CA ARG A 93 -28.25 -56.62 5.30
C ARG A 93 -28.49 -57.99 4.61
N PRO A 94 -28.65 -58.12 3.27
CA PRO A 94 -27.93 -57.45 2.16
C PRO A 94 -28.90 -56.81 1.11
N ALA A 95 -28.61 -56.51 -0.17
CA ALA A 95 -27.46 -56.75 -1.07
C ALA A 95 -27.31 -55.67 -2.18
N GLN A 96 -26.38 -55.87 -3.12
CA GLN A 96 -26.40 -55.34 -4.50
C GLN A 96 -26.74 -56.50 -5.47
N PRO A 97 -27.23 -56.26 -6.70
CA PRO A 97 -26.30 -56.32 -7.85
C PRO A 97 -26.64 -55.47 -9.12
N GLN A 98 -25.57 -55.11 -9.85
CA GLN A 98 -25.40 -55.09 -11.33
C GLN A 98 -26.08 -54.04 -12.27
N THR A 99 -25.27 -53.61 -13.25
CA THR A 99 -25.58 -53.04 -14.59
C THR A 99 -26.20 -54.11 -15.52
N PRO A 100 -26.65 -53.89 -16.80
CA PRO A 100 -26.36 -52.85 -17.83
C PRO A 100 -27.68 -52.38 -18.54
N PRO A 101 -27.84 -52.04 -19.87
CA PRO A 101 -26.88 -51.86 -20.99
C PRO A 101 -27.10 -50.63 -21.90
N SER A 102 -26.24 -50.53 -22.92
CA SER A 102 -26.35 -49.69 -24.12
C SER A 102 -27.34 -50.22 -25.17
N SER A 103 -28.04 -49.35 -25.93
CA SER A 103 -27.95 -49.27 -27.42
C SER A 103 -29.08 -48.47 -28.12
N THR A 104 -28.66 -47.67 -29.12
CA THR A 104 -29.32 -47.39 -30.43
C THR A 104 -30.68 -46.68 -30.61
N ALA A 105 -30.68 -45.86 -31.67
CA ALA A 105 -31.77 -45.42 -32.57
C ALA A 105 -32.61 -44.16 -32.22
N GLY A 106 -32.50 -43.13 -33.08
CA GLY A 106 -33.50 -42.07 -33.27
C GLY A 106 -34.47 -42.43 -34.42
N PRO A 107 -34.98 -41.49 -35.25
CA PRO A 107 -34.81 -40.03 -35.25
C PRO A 107 -36.16 -39.23 -35.29
N LEU A 108 -36.11 -37.88 -35.24
CA LEU A 108 -36.71 -36.97 -36.25
C LEU A 108 -36.70 -35.47 -35.84
N SER A 109 -36.11 -34.65 -36.71
CA SER A 109 -36.43 -33.26 -37.07
C SER A 109 -36.88 -32.23 -36.00
N SER A 110 -36.07 -31.19 -35.80
CA SER A 110 -36.24 -29.94 -36.57
C SER A 110 -35.05 -28.97 -36.49
N ARG A 111 -34.91 -28.17 -37.57
CA ARG A 111 -33.94 -27.08 -37.88
C ARG A 111 -33.51 -26.23 -36.66
N MET A 112 -32.29 -25.67 -36.60
CA MET A 112 -31.56 -24.94 -37.66
C MET A 112 -30.03 -24.93 -37.40
N ALA A 113 -29.18 -24.83 -38.44
CA ALA A 113 -27.71 -24.95 -38.34
C ALA A 113 -26.93 -23.65 -38.66
N PRO A 114 -25.69 -23.46 -38.14
CA PRO A 114 -24.82 -22.29 -38.37
C PRO A 114 -23.70 -22.56 -39.40
N SER A 115 -22.91 -21.52 -39.75
CA SER A 115 -21.63 -21.63 -40.49
C SER A 115 -20.65 -20.46 -40.19
N PRO A 116 -19.33 -20.69 -40.04
CA PRO A 116 -18.29 -19.66 -39.89
C PRO A 116 -17.19 -19.63 -40.99
N GLY A 117 -16.77 -18.41 -41.41
CA GLY A 117 -15.46 -18.03 -42.04
C GLY A 117 -14.97 -18.75 -43.32
N PRO A 118 -13.76 -18.43 -43.85
CA PRO A 118 -12.95 -17.19 -43.77
C PRO A 118 -12.38 -16.75 -45.17
N VAL A 119 -11.23 -16.04 -45.22
CA VAL A 119 -10.24 -15.82 -46.35
C VAL A 119 -10.10 -14.39 -46.93
N ALA A 120 -8.86 -14.02 -47.28
CA ALA A 120 -8.32 -12.70 -47.67
C ALA A 120 -8.22 -12.45 -49.20
N PRO A 121 -7.75 -11.26 -49.65
CA PRO A 121 -7.27 -11.08 -51.04
C PRO A 121 -5.99 -10.23 -51.27
N ALA A 122 -5.22 -10.61 -52.30
CA ALA A 122 -4.32 -9.81 -53.16
C ALA A 122 -3.94 -10.69 -54.39
N PRO A 123 -3.39 -10.19 -55.54
CA PRO A 123 -3.07 -8.83 -55.97
C PRO A 123 -3.74 -8.42 -57.33
N GLY A 124 -3.34 -7.28 -57.95
CA GLY A 124 -3.83 -6.77 -59.27
C GLY A 124 -3.06 -7.34 -60.49
N PRO A 125 -2.80 -6.60 -61.61
CA PRO A 125 -3.28 -5.27 -62.07
C PRO A 125 -3.73 -5.25 -63.58
N LEU A 126 -4.06 -4.08 -64.19
CA LEU A 126 -3.60 -3.61 -65.53
C LEU A 126 -4.31 -2.35 -66.10
N SER A 127 -3.55 -1.59 -66.92
CA SER A 127 -3.96 -0.59 -67.94
C SER A 127 -4.59 0.76 -67.54
N SER A 128 -4.40 1.87 -68.28
CA SER A 128 -3.21 2.44 -68.98
C SER A 128 -3.53 3.88 -69.50
N ARG A 129 -2.47 4.65 -69.87
CA ARG A 129 -2.44 5.81 -70.83
C ARG A 129 -2.73 7.27 -70.38
N THR A 130 -1.60 7.99 -70.19
CA THR A 130 -1.13 9.24 -70.88
C THR A 130 -1.88 10.59 -70.83
N ALA A 131 -1.15 11.63 -70.37
CA ALA A 131 -0.92 13.00 -70.91
C ALA A 131 -0.85 14.03 -69.74
N ALA A 132 0.22 14.80 -69.47
CA ALA A 132 0.90 15.85 -70.29
C ALA A 132 -0.02 17.06 -70.59
N ALA A 133 0.30 18.33 -70.29
CA ALA A 133 1.54 18.91 -69.76
C ALA A 133 1.36 20.31 -69.09
N ALA A 134 2.40 20.73 -68.35
CA ALA A 134 2.88 22.11 -68.12
C ALA A 134 1.96 23.19 -67.51
N HIS A 135 2.36 23.70 -66.34
CA HIS A 135 2.83 25.10 -66.17
C HIS A 135 3.91 25.12 -65.07
N GLY A 136 4.93 25.97 -65.20
CA GLY A 136 6.08 26.03 -64.28
C GLY A 136 6.07 27.27 -63.40
N GLY A 137 6.76 27.21 -62.25
CA GLY A 137 6.96 28.38 -61.38
C GLY A 137 7.37 28.04 -59.95
N SER A 138 8.67 28.05 -59.68
CA SER A 138 9.28 28.41 -58.38
C SER A 138 8.58 27.97 -57.07
N GLU A 139 8.62 26.68 -56.70
CA GLU A 139 8.31 26.29 -55.32
C GLU A 139 8.99 24.97 -54.89
N ASN A 140 10.29 25.02 -54.58
CA ASN A 140 11.03 23.84 -54.06
C ASN A 140 11.83 24.12 -52.77
N ARG A 141 11.40 25.12 -52.00
CA ARG A 141 12.00 25.51 -50.71
C ARG A 141 11.22 25.05 -49.45
N PRO A 142 9.89 24.80 -49.48
CA PRO A 142 9.18 24.25 -48.31
C PRO A 142 9.39 22.73 -48.09
N ALA A 143 9.63 21.98 -49.17
CA ALA A 143 9.71 20.52 -49.11
C ALA A 143 11.00 19.98 -48.45
N GLN A 144 12.16 20.57 -48.77
CA GLN A 144 13.44 20.16 -48.19
C GLN A 144 13.53 20.46 -46.68
N LEU A 145 12.95 21.57 -46.20
CA LEU A 145 12.92 21.90 -44.77
C LEU A 145 12.07 20.91 -43.95
N ARG A 146 10.96 20.41 -44.51
CA ARG A 146 10.16 19.36 -43.86
C ARG A 146 10.84 17.99 -43.89
N ALA A 147 11.57 17.66 -44.95
CA ALA A 147 12.34 16.43 -45.04
C ALA A 147 13.52 16.38 -44.05
N LEU A 148 14.11 17.53 -43.72
CA LEU A 148 15.19 17.61 -42.72
C LEU A 148 14.66 17.48 -41.28
N ALA A 149 13.56 18.14 -40.94
CA ALA A 149 12.96 18.06 -39.59
C ALA A 149 12.47 16.66 -39.20
N GLY A 150 12.06 15.85 -40.19
CA GLY A 150 11.72 14.43 -39.97
C GLY A 150 12.93 13.50 -39.79
N GLN A 151 14.14 13.94 -40.18
CA GLN A 151 15.36 13.13 -40.06
C GLN A 151 16.16 13.41 -38.78
N GLU A 152 15.89 14.49 -38.05
CA GLU A 152 16.55 14.75 -36.76
C GLU A 152 16.18 13.76 -35.64
N PRO A 153 14.92 13.33 -35.42
CA PRO A 153 14.60 12.35 -34.38
C PRO A 153 15.29 11.00 -34.63
N ASP A 154 15.16 10.43 -35.84
CA ASP A 154 15.79 9.15 -36.21
C ASP A 154 17.31 9.16 -35.94
N ARG A 155 18.00 10.25 -36.30
CA ARG A 155 19.46 10.38 -36.09
C ARG A 155 19.86 10.42 -34.61
N ILE A 156 19.04 11.04 -33.76
CA ILE A 156 19.30 11.11 -32.32
C ILE A 156 19.06 9.73 -31.68
N GLU A 157 18.04 8.99 -32.13
CA GLU A 157 17.81 7.60 -31.69
C GLU A 157 18.92 6.64 -32.16
N GLU A 158 19.37 6.73 -33.42
CA GLU A 158 20.53 5.97 -33.93
C GLU A 158 21.81 6.25 -33.10
N LEU A 159 22.09 7.53 -32.83
CA LEU A 159 23.23 7.92 -31.99
C LEU A 159 23.07 7.38 -30.56
N LYS A 160 21.87 7.48 -29.97
CA LYS A 160 21.57 6.96 -28.63
C LYS A 160 21.83 5.45 -28.56
N ALA A 161 21.35 4.68 -29.55
CA ALA A 161 21.58 3.23 -29.63
C ALA A 161 23.08 2.89 -29.76
N SER A 162 23.82 3.60 -30.61
CA SER A 162 25.27 3.44 -30.79
C SER A 162 26.06 3.70 -29.48
N VAL A 163 25.75 4.80 -28.80
CA VAL A 163 26.42 5.21 -27.57
C VAL A 163 26.06 4.24 -26.43
N HIS A 164 24.80 3.83 -26.31
CA HIS A 164 24.34 2.85 -25.32
C HIS A 164 25.01 1.47 -25.50
N ALA A 165 25.12 0.97 -26.73
CA ALA A 165 25.82 -0.28 -27.03
C ALA A 165 27.32 -0.21 -26.67
N THR A 166 27.97 0.92 -26.93
CA THR A 166 29.39 1.14 -26.62
C THR A 166 29.62 1.23 -25.11
N LEU A 167 28.74 1.91 -24.37
CA LEU A 167 28.80 2.00 -22.91
C LEU A 167 28.57 0.64 -22.24
N LEU A 168 27.60 -0.15 -22.70
CA LEU A 168 27.41 -1.52 -22.21
C LEU A 168 28.63 -2.41 -22.47
N ALA A 169 29.27 -2.28 -23.64
CA ALA A 169 30.48 -3.05 -23.95
C ALA A 169 31.69 -2.67 -23.07
N GLN A 170 31.82 -1.39 -22.66
CA GLN A 170 32.94 -0.91 -21.84
C GLN A 170 32.72 -1.05 -20.34
N LEU A 171 31.49 -0.82 -19.86
CA LEU A 171 31.14 -0.75 -18.44
C LEU A 171 30.30 -1.95 -17.96
N GLY A 172 29.89 -2.86 -18.85
CA GLY A 172 28.91 -3.91 -18.56
C GLY A 172 29.20 -4.79 -17.35
N ALA A 173 30.47 -5.11 -17.07
CA ALA A 173 30.86 -5.87 -15.87
C ALA A 173 30.93 -5.02 -14.59
N GLN A 174 31.10 -3.70 -14.71
CA GLN A 174 31.25 -2.75 -13.58
C GLN A 174 29.90 -2.14 -13.16
N LEU A 175 28.91 -2.11 -14.05
CA LEU A 175 27.55 -1.60 -13.77
C LEU A 175 26.73 -2.48 -12.80
N TYR A 176 27.15 -3.72 -12.58
CA TYR A 176 26.53 -4.66 -11.64
C TYR A 176 27.43 -4.97 -10.42
N ASP A 177 28.58 -4.29 -10.31
CA ASP A 177 29.47 -4.44 -9.17
C ASP A 177 28.85 -3.77 -7.94
N GLN A 178 28.62 -4.55 -6.88
CA GLN A 178 27.87 -4.10 -5.70
C GLN A 178 28.73 -3.29 -4.72
N ASP A 179 30.05 -3.26 -4.93
CA ASP A 179 31.02 -2.61 -4.03
C ASP A 179 31.37 -1.17 -4.45
N LEU A 180 30.81 -0.65 -5.55
CA LEU A 180 31.03 0.73 -6.02
C LEU A 180 30.04 1.74 -5.41
N ASP A 181 30.54 2.92 -5.00
CA ASP A 181 29.66 4.01 -4.59
C ASP A 181 28.88 4.58 -5.79
N GLN A 182 27.60 4.88 -5.54
CA GLN A 182 26.66 5.40 -6.54
C GLN A 182 27.19 6.71 -7.17
N SER A 183 27.81 7.59 -6.37
CA SER A 183 28.33 8.87 -6.85
C SER A 183 29.57 8.74 -7.75
N GLU A 184 30.40 7.72 -7.50
CA GLU A 184 31.58 7.40 -8.29
C GLU A 184 31.16 6.76 -9.63
N LEU A 185 30.19 5.85 -9.60
CA LEU A 185 29.61 5.23 -10.80
C LEU A 185 28.95 6.28 -11.71
N ASP A 186 28.13 7.18 -11.16
CA ASP A 186 27.52 8.31 -11.87
C ASP A 186 28.57 9.20 -12.56
N SER A 187 29.63 9.56 -11.81
CA SER A 187 30.73 10.39 -12.32
C SER A 187 31.48 9.69 -13.46
N ARG A 188 31.70 8.38 -13.33
CA ARG A 188 32.41 7.55 -14.32
C ARG A 188 31.59 7.36 -15.59
N VAL A 189 30.30 7.05 -15.50
CA VAL A 189 29.40 6.95 -16.65
C VAL A 189 29.32 8.28 -17.40
N ARG A 190 29.16 9.41 -16.69
CA ARG A 190 29.16 10.75 -17.30
C ARG A 190 30.49 11.09 -17.98
N SER A 191 31.63 10.67 -17.41
CA SER A 191 32.95 10.88 -18.02
C SER A 191 33.13 10.07 -19.31
N VAL A 192 32.73 8.78 -19.33
CA VAL A 192 32.83 7.95 -20.54
C VAL A 192 31.83 8.43 -21.59
N LEU A 193 30.60 8.77 -21.20
CA LEU A 193 29.61 9.33 -22.10
C LEU A 193 30.10 10.65 -22.74
N GLY A 194 30.71 11.52 -21.94
CA GLY A 194 31.31 12.76 -22.42
C GLY A 194 32.41 12.53 -23.46
N SER A 195 33.24 11.51 -23.29
CA SER A 195 34.29 11.16 -24.25
C SER A 195 33.74 10.52 -25.53
N VAL A 196 32.75 9.61 -25.42
CA VAL A 196 32.09 9.02 -26.59
C VAL A 196 31.35 10.09 -27.41
N LEU A 197 30.61 10.99 -26.76
CA LEU A 197 29.95 12.11 -27.43
C LEU A 197 30.93 13.17 -27.96
N ALA A 198 32.19 13.20 -27.51
CA ALA A 198 33.24 14.07 -28.06
C ALA A 198 34.01 13.42 -29.23
N ALA A 199 34.04 12.08 -29.30
CA ALA A 199 34.64 11.31 -30.39
C ALA A 199 33.69 11.12 -31.59
N GLN A 200 32.39 11.34 -31.40
CA GLN A 200 31.38 11.36 -32.47
C GLN A 200 31.48 12.68 -33.26
N ASP A 201 31.64 12.57 -34.59
CA ASP A 201 31.89 13.69 -35.51
C ASP A 201 30.61 14.51 -35.85
N GLN A 202 29.57 14.41 -35.00
CA GLN A 202 28.26 15.04 -35.19
C GLN A 202 28.09 16.33 -34.37
N PRO A 203 27.75 17.47 -35.00
CA PRO A 203 27.48 18.71 -34.29
C PRO A 203 26.10 18.67 -33.62
N LEU A 204 26.09 18.31 -32.32
CA LEU A 204 24.93 18.46 -31.43
C LEU A 204 24.88 19.87 -30.81
N SER A 205 23.68 20.40 -30.58
CA SER A 205 23.53 21.60 -29.74
C SER A 205 23.85 21.26 -28.27
N ASN A 206 24.20 22.28 -27.47
CA ASN A 206 24.42 22.09 -26.03
C ASN A 206 23.15 21.57 -25.32
N ALA A 207 21.96 21.94 -25.79
CA ALA A 207 20.70 21.48 -25.24
C ALA A 207 20.45 19.99 -25.56
N ASP A 208 20.77 19.55 -26.78
CA ASP A 208 20.57 18.17 -27.20
C ASP A 208 21.63 17.25 -26.60
N ARG A 209 22.89 17.70 -26.50
CA ARG A 209 23.95 17.01 -25.74
C ARG A 209 23.55 16.81 -24.28
N ALA A 210 22.97 17.83 -23.63
CA ALA A 210 22.50 17.72 -22.25
C ALA A 210 21.30 16.76 -22.12
N ARG A 211 20.34 16.82 -23.04
CA ARG A 211 19.17 15.92 -23.07
C ARG A 211 19.58 14.46 -23.27
N LEU A 212 20.36 14.18 -24.31
CA LEU A 212 20.92 12.86 -24.61
C LEU A 212 21.78 12.34 -23.44
N THR A 213 22.50 13.24 -22.75
CA THR A 213 23.25 12.90 -21.54
C THR A 213 22.33 12.45 -20.40
N SER A 214 21.24 13.18 -20.14
CA SER A 214 20.25 12.79 -19.12
C SER A 214 19.60 11.45 -19.48
N GLU A 215 19.14 11.28 -20.72
CA GLU A 215 18.46 10.06 -21.16
C GLU A 215 19.35 8.81 -21.06
N ILE A 216 20.61 8.89 -21.51
CA ILE A 216 21.53 7.75 -21.43
C ILE A 216 21.96 7.48 -19.98
N THR A 217 22.05 8.52 -19.14
CA THR A 217 22.26 8.36 -17.69
C THR A 217 21.07 7.61 -17.08
N ASP A 218 19.84 7.99 -17.43
CA ASP A 218 18.60 7.38 -16.93
C ASP A 218 18.44 5.92 -17.42
N ASP A 219 18.80 5.61 -18.68
CA ASP A 219 18.85 4.24 -19.23
C ASP A 219 19.86 3.35 -18.50
N ILE A 220 21.09 3.83 -18.27
CA ILE A 220 22.16 3.04 -17.67
C ILE A 220 21.98 2.90 -16.15
N LEU A 221 21.81 4.01 -15.43
CA LEU A 221 21.89 4.08 -13.96
C LEU A 221 20.51 4.05 -13.28
N GLY A 222 19.54 4.73 -13.89
CA GLY A 222 18.15 4.80 -13.47
C GLY A 222 17.29 3.64 -13.99
N TYR A 223 16.02 3.91 -14.27
CA TYR A 223 15.02 2.96 -14.78
C TYR A 223 14.67 3.16 -16.26
N GLY A 224 15.52 3.88 -17.00
CA GLY A 224 15.34 4.16 -18.43
C GLY A 224 14.22 5.15 -18.73
N PRO A 225 13.47 4.97 -19.83
CA PRO A 225 12.49 5.96 -20.31
C PRO A 225 11.38 6.31 -19.31
N ILE A 226 11.16 5.46 -18.30
CA ILE A 226 10.18 5.68 -17.23
C ILE A 226 10.72 6.50 -16.04
N ASP A 227 12.03 6.66 -15.90
CA ASP A 227 12.65 7.32 -14.73
C ASP A 227 12.16 8.77 -14.50
N PRO A 228 12.01 9.63 -15.53
CA PRO A 228 11.45 10.98 -15.35
C PRO A 228 10.05 10.98 -14.72
N TYR A 229 9.22 9.97 -15.00
CA TYR A 229 7.87 9.83 -14.43
C TYR A 229 7.89 9.22 -13.02
N LEU A 230 8.90 8.42 -12.70
CA LEU A 230 9.15 7.99 -11.32
C LEU A 230 9.55 9.18 -10.43
N ARG A 231 10.29 10.16 -10.97
CA ARG A 231 10.60 11.43 -10.29
C ARG A 231 9.42 12.40 -10.18
N ASP A 232 8.46 12.37 -11.10
CA ASP A 232 7.32 13.30 -11.18
C ASP A 232 6.30 13.08 -10.03
N PRO A 233 6.13 14.02 -9.07
CA PRO A 233 5.23 13.84 -7.94
C PRO A 233 3.74 13.77 -8.33
N GLU A 234 3.34 14.15 -9.56
CA GLU A 234 1.96 14.04 -10.02
C GLU A 234 1.57 12.63 -10.49
N VAL A 235 2.57 11.77 -10.73
CA VAL A 235 2.40 10.36 -11.13
C VAL A 235 2.34 9.48 -9.87
N SER A 236 1.27 8.71 -9.71
CA SER A 236 1.11 7.70 -8.64
C SER A 236 1.49 6.29 -9.07
N GLU A 237 1.40 5.97 -10.36
CA GLU A 237 1.62 4.62 -10.89
C GLU A 237 2.13 4.69 -12.34
N VAL A 238 3.08 3.82 -12.68
CA VAL A 238 3.61 3.62 -14.04
C VAL A 238 3.33 2.18 -14.44
N MET A 239 2.69 1.98 -15.59
CA MET A 239 2.35 0.67 -16.15
C MET A 239 2.97 0.55 -17.53
N VAL A 240 3.78 -0.47 -17.75
CA VAL A 240 4.41 -0.81 -19.03
C VAL A 240 3.82 -2.15 -19.46
N ASN A 241 2.99 -2.13 -20.50
CA ASN A 241 2.33 -3.34 -21.03
C ASN A 241 3.20 -4.06 -22.09
N GLY A 242 4.23 -3.36 -22.57
CA GLY A 242 5.23 -3.80 -23.53
C GLY A 242 6.18 -2.65 -23.81
N HIS A 243 7.28 -2.89 -24.54
CA HIS A 243 8.32 -1.88 -24.79
C HIS A 243 7.79 -0.56 -25.38
N ASP A 244 6.70 -0.58 -26.13
CA ASP A 244 6.12 0.57 -26.83
C ASP A 244 4.77 1.08 -26.26
N ASP A 245 4.29 0.52 -25.16
CA ASP A 245 3.01 0.90 -24.51
C ASP A 245 3.19 1.19 -23.01
N VAL A 246 3.40 2.48 -22.70
CA VAL A 246 3.54 3.00 -21.33
C VAL A 246 2.33 3.86 -20.96
N TRP A 247 1.77 3.59 -19.79
CA TRP A 247 0.64 4.31 -19.17
C TRP A 247 1.02 4.82 -17.78
N LEU A 248 0.36 5.90 -17.37
CA LEU A 248 0.57 6.56 -16.08
C LEU A 248 -0.78 6.76 -15.38
N GLU A 249 -0.86 6.56 -14.07
CA GLU A 249 -1.91 7.21 -13.27
C GLU A 249 -1.40 8.59 -12.85
N ARG A 250 -2.02 9.66 -13.36
CA ARG A 250 -1.79 11.04 -12.93
C ARG A 250 -3.06 11.59 -12.28
N ARG A 251 -2.95 12.08 -11.04
CA ARG A 251 -4.09 12.64 -10.25
C ARG A 251 -5.37 11.77 -10.29
N GLY A 252 -5.21 10.44 -10.25
CA GLY A 252 -6.34 9.50 -10.29
C GLY A 252 -6.99 9.29 -11.66
N ARG A 253 -6.30 9.60 -12.77
CA ARG A 253 -6.73 9.29 -14.15
C ARG A 253 -5.61 8.60 -14.91
N LEU A 254 -5.97 7.60 -15.73
CA LEU A 254 -5.04 6.92 -16.62
C LEU A 254 -4.77 7.76 -17.86
N VAL A 255 -3.51 7.97 -18.19
CA VAL A 255 -3.05 8.67 -19.40
C VAL A 255 -1.93 7.87 -20.07
N LYS A 256 -1.89 7.86 -21.41
CA LYS A 256 -0.79 7.24 -22.15
C LYS A 256 0.43 8.17 -22.14
N ALA A 257 1.61 7.63 -21.91
CA ALA A 257 2.88 8.36 -21.94
C ALA A 257 3.47 8.38 -23.36
N GLU A 258 4.41 9.30 -23.58
CA GLU A 258 5.23 9.35 -24.80
C GLU A 258 6.48 8.45 -24.70
N ALA A 259 6.86 8.03 -23.49
CA ALA A 259 8.01 7.15 -23.27
C ALA A 259 7.84 5.76 -23.89
N ARG A 260 8.95 5.27 -24.45
CA ARG A 260 9.09 3.97 -25.10
C ARG A 260 10.47 3.41 -24.79
N PHE A 261 10.55 2.11 -24.50
CA PHE A 261 11.80 1.36 -24.52
C PHE A 261 12.16 1.04 -25.98
N ALA A 262 13.45 1.10 -26.30
CA ALA A 262 13.96 0.86 -27.65
C ALA A 262 13.57 -0.52 -28.21
N ASP A 263 13.56 -1.55 -27.37
CA ASP A 263 13.13 -2.90 -27.70
C ASP A 263 12.68 -3.68 -26.44
N GLU A 264 12.07 -4.85 -26.64
CA GLU A 264 11.72 -5.81 -25.59
C GLU A 264 12.95 -6.19 -24.73
N ALA A 265 14.13 -6.29 -25.34
CA ALA A 265 15.36 -6.60 -24.63
C ALA A 265 15.78 -5.47 -23.67
N HIS A 266 15.48 -4.20 -23.97
CA HIS A 266 15.72 -3.06 -23.10
C HIS A 266 14.75 -3.10 -21.91
N LEU A 267 13.46 -3.31 -22.15
CA LEU A 267 12.50 -3.49 -21.06
C LEU A 267 12.91 -4.66 -20.15
N ARG A 268 13.31 -5.80 -20.73
CA ARG A 268 13.79 -6.96 -19.97
C ARG A 268 15.04 -6.65 -19.14
N ARG A 269 16.06 -6.00 -19.71
CA ARG A 269 17.26 -5.53 -18.98
C ARG A 269 16.90 -4.61 -17.81
N THR A 270 15.91 -3.73 -17.98
CA THR A 270 15.43 -2.84 -16.91
C THR A 270 14.73 -3.60 -15.79
N ILE A 271 13.90 -4.59 -16.13
CA ILE A 271 13.27 -5.51 -15.16
C ILE A 271 14.35 -6.30 -14.40
N ASP A 272 15.30 -6.91 -15.10
CA ASP A 272 16.38 -7.70 -14.49
C ASP A 272 17.27 -6.81 -13.56
N LYS A 273 17.54 -5.55 -13.95
CA LYS A 273 18.24 -4.54 -13.13
C LYS A 273 17.47 -4.18 -11.85
N ILE A 274 16.15 -4.02 -11.92
CA ILE A 274 15.30 -3.78 -10.75
C ILE A 274 15.33 -5.01 -9.82
N VAL A 275 15.11 -6.20 -10.37
CA VAL A 275 14.93 -7.45 -9.62
C VAL A 275 16.22 -7.90 -8.93
N SER A 276 17.37 -7.75 -9.60
CA SER A 276 18.69 -8.08 -9.05
C SER A 276 19.10 -7.22 -7.86
N ARG A 277 18.83 -5.90 -7.89
CA ARG A 277 19.08 -4.99 -6.75
C ARG A 277 18.29 -5.38 -5.48
N VAL A 278 17.19 -6.12 -5.61
CA VAL A 278 16.33 -6.57 -4.50
C VAL A 278 16.64 -8.02 -4.08
N GLY A 279 17.66 -8.65 -4.68
CA GLY A 279 18.02 -10.05 -4.38
C GLY A 279 16.95 -11.07 -4.81
N ARG A 280 16.05 -10.68 -5.73
CA ARG A 280 15.03 -11.56 -6.33
C ARG A 280 15.55 -12.12 -7.67
N ARG A 281 14.78 -12.99 -8.32
CA ARG A 281 15.06 -13.54 -9.66
C ARG A 281 13.78 -13.53 -10.49
N ILE A 282 13.94 -13.36 -11.81
CA ILE A 282 12.87 -13.51 -12.80
C ILE A 282 13.44 -14.17 -14.06
N ASP A 283 12.91 -15.33 -14.40
CA ASP A 283 13.37 -16.17 -15.50
C ASP A 283 12.21 -17.06 -16.01
N GLU A 284 12.44 -17.90 -17.01
CA GLU A 284 11.39 -18.76 -17.59
C GLU A 284 10.79 -19.76 -16.57
N SER A 285 11.53 -20.10 -15.50
CA SER A 285 11.05 -20.99 -14.43
C SER A 285 10.30 -20.23 -13.33
N SER A 286 10.61 -18.95 -13.13
CA SER A 286 9.93 -18.02 -12.22
C SER A 286 9.56 -16.72 -12.96
N PRO A 287 8.58 -16.75 -13.88
CA PRO A 287 8.30 -15.66 -14.83
C PRO A 287 7.47 -14.51 -14.24
N MET A 288 7.31 -14.44 -12.92
CA MET A 288 6.61 -13.37 -12.20
C MET A 288 7.36 -13.00 -10.92
N VAL A 289 7.37 -11.71 -10.56
CA VAL A 289 8.08 -11.24 -9.37
C VAL A 289 7.39 -10.02 -8.76
N ASP A 290 7.33 -10.00 -7.43
CA ASP A 290 7.03 -8.81 -6.63
C ASP A 290 8.30 -8.34 -5.92
N ALA A 291 8.59 -7.05 -6.03
CA ALA A 291 9.80 -6.40 -5.53
C ALA A 291 9.51 -4.99 -5.00
N ARG A 292 10.52 -4.36 -4.39
CA ARG A 292 10.48 -2.98 -3.91
C ARG A 292 11.70 -2.22 -4.39
N LEU A 293 11.50 -1.02 -4.94
CA LEU A 293 12.59 -0.09 -5.22
C LEU A 293 13.15 0.50 -3.90
N PRO A 294 14.37 1.10 -3.92
CA PRO A 294 14.99 1.69 -2.73
C PRO A 294 14.21 2.85 -2.08
N ASP A 295 13.34 3.53 -2.84
CA ASP A 295 12.41 4.57 -2.37
C ASP A 295 11.16 3.99 -1.67
N GLY A 296 11.02 2.67 -1.62
CA GLY A 296 9.86 1.95 -1.09
C GLY A 296 8.78 1.64 -2.14
N SER A 297 8.88 2.16 -3.37
CA SER A 297 7.91 1.93 -4.44
C SER A 297 7.77 0.44 -4.76
N ARG A 298 6.54 -0.03 -4.95
CA ARG A 298 6.25 -1.45 -5.21
C ARG A 298 6.35 -1.74 -6.69
N VAL A 299 6.97 -2.87 -7.03
CA VAL A 299 7.15 -3.33 -8.40
C VAL A 299 6.54 -4.71 -8.55
N ASN A 300 5.70 -4.87 -9.57
CA ASN A 300 5.30 -6.17 -10.10
C ASN A 300 5.83 -6.29 -11.54
N ALA A 301 6.44 -7.41 -11.89
CA ALA A 301 6.84 -7.68 -13.27
C ALA A 301 6.49 -9.11 -13.67
N VAL A 302 6.11 -9.29 -14.94
CA VAL A 302 5.78 -10.58 -15.55
C VAL A 302 6.46 -10.66 -16.90
N VAL A 303 7.10 -11.78 -17.20
CA VAL A 303 7.86 -12.00 -18.44
C VAL A 303 7.29 -13.18 -19.24
N PRO A 304 7.66 -13.32 -20.53
CA PRO A 304 7.40 -14.55 -21.27
C PRO A 304 7.94 -15.79 -20.51
N PRO A 305 7.22 -16.94 -20.55
CA PRO A 305 6.09 -17.25 -21.42
C PRO A 305 4.70 -16.85 -20.88
N LEU A 306 4.59 -16.24 -19.69
CA LEU A 306 3.27 -15.86 -19.14
C LEU A 306 2.72 -14.57 -19.76
N ALA A 307 3.59 -13.58 -19.99
CA ALA A 307 3.24 -12.37 -20.71
C ALA A 307 3.43 -12.62 -22.22
N LEU A 308 2.33 -12.84 -22.93
CA LEU A 308 2.33 -13.28 -24.34
C LEU A 308 2.79 -12.19 -25.32
N ASP A 309 2.48 -10.93 -25.00
CA ASP A 309 2.74 -9.77 -25.86
C ASP A 309 4.10 -9.09 -25.61
N GLY A 310 4.95 -9.69 -24.76
CA GLY A 310 6.22 -9.13 -24.27
C GLY A 310 6.21 -8.96 -22.76
N SER A 311 7.31 -8.48 -22.18
CA SER A 311 7.42 -8.29 -20.73
C SER A 311 6.54 -7.14 -20.24
N ALA A 312 5.90 -7.32 -19.09
CA ALA A 312 5.08 -6.31 -18.44
C ALA A 312 5.69 -5.87 -17.09
N LEU A 313 5.58 -4.60 -16.76
CA LEU A 313 6.14 -3.97 -15.56
C LEU A 313 5.18 -2.93 -15.00
N THR A 314 4.73 -3.10 -13.76
CA THR A 314 3.92 -2.10 -13.03
C THR A 314 4.69 -1.61 -11.82
N ILE A 315 4.86 -0.30 -11.71
CA ILE A 315 5.49 0.38 -10.56
C ILE A 315 4.47 1.30 -9.91
N ARG A 316 3.98 0.90 -8.73
CA ARG A 316 3.13 1.74 -7.88
C ARG A 316 4.01 2.49 -6.90
N LYS A 317 4.05 3.82 -7.06
CA LYS A 317 5.00 4.67 -6.34
C LYS A 317 4.66 4.77 -4.87
N PHE A 318 5.69 4.79 -4.03
CA PHE A 318 5.57 5.19 -2.64
C PHE A 318 5.51 6.72 -2.59
N SER A 319 4.43 7.28 -2.05
CA SER A 319 4.31 8.73 -1.87
C SER A 319 5.29 9.16 -0.77
N ALA A 320 6.24 10.04 -1.07
CA ALA A 320 7.18 10.53 -0.07
C ALA A 320 6.48 11.26 1.08
N ASP A 321 5.43 12.04 0.74
CA ASP A 321 4.55 12.69 1.69
C ASP A 321 3.25 11.89 1.86
N ALA A 322 2.89 11.57 3.10
CA ALA A 322 1.58 11.03 3.43
C ALA A 322 0.53 12.15 3.48
N LEU A 323 -0.62 11.92 2.85
CA LEU A 323 -1.75 12.85 2.90
C LEU A 323 -2.24 13.03 4.34
N THR A 324 -2.55 14.27 4.68
CA THR A 324 -3.02 14.71 6.00
C THR A 324 -4.55 14.86 6.03
N VAL A 325 -5.10 15.11 7.23
CA VAL A 325 -6.52 15.50 7.37
C VAL A 325 -6.84 16.78 6.58
N HIS A 326 -5.91 17.74 6.52
CA HIS A 326 -6.12 19.00 5.80
C HIS A 326 -6.24 18.76 4.28
N ASP A 327 -5.53 17.77 3.73
CA ASP A 327 -5.66 17.41 2.31
C ASP A 327 -7.00 16.73 2.01
N LEU A 328 -7.51 15.89 2.93
CA LEU A 328 -8.85 15.31 2.79
C LEU A 328 -9.96 16.36 2.90
N LEU A 329 -9.78 17.38 3.75
CA LEU A 329 -10.70 18.53 3.84
C LEU A 329 -10.63 19.41 2.59
N ALA A 330 -9.42 19.80 2.15
CA ALA A 330 -9.20 20.67 0.99
C ALA A 330 -9.68 20.04 -0.33
N THR A 331 -9.54 18.72 -0.46
CA THR A 331 -10.08 17.98 -1.62
C THR A 331 -11.58 17.71 -1.53
N GLY A 332 -12.23 17.93 -0.38
CA GLY A 332 -13.63 17.56 -0.13
C GLY A 332 -13.87 16.05 0.01
N ALA A 333 -12.83 15.27 0.35
CA ALA A 333 -12.93 13.84 0.62
C ALA A 333 -13.58 13.51 1.98
N LEU A 334 -13.51 14.46 2.91
CA LEU A 334 -14.06 14.43 4.27
C LEU A 334 -14.63 15.83 4.59
N SER A 335 -15.67 15.94 5.42
CA SER A 335 -16.16 17.24 5.91
C SER A 335 -15.48 17.61 7.24
N PRO A 336 -15.42 18.90 7.64
CA PRO A 336 -14.85 19.31 8.92
C PRO A 336 -15.49 18.61 10.11
N GLU A 337 -16.82 18.53 10.12
CA GLU A 337 -17.61 17.95 11.21
C GLU A 337 -17.36 16.45 11.35
N ALA A 338 -17.23 15.76 10.20
CA ALA A 338 -16.86 14.36 10.14
C ALA A 338 -15.39 14.12 10.54
N ALA A 339 -14.49 15.06 10.28
CA ALA A 339 -13.09 14.98 10.70
C ALA A 339 -12.96 15.12 12.23
N ASP A 340 -13.63 16.10 12.83
CA ASP A 340 -13.66 16.30 14.28
C ASP A 340 -14.28 15.09 15.00
N PHE A 341 -15.37 14.54 14.44
CA PHE A 341 -15.98 13.31 14.93
C PHE A 341 -15.02 12.11 14.85
N LEU A 342 -14.38 11.88 13.70
CA LEU A 342 -13.43 10.77 13.55
C LEU A 342 -12.19 10.92 14.43
N HIS A 343 -11.71 12.14 14.65
CA HIS A 343 -10.64 12.43 15.61
C HIS A 343 -11.06 12.03 17.04
N ALA A 344 -12.28 12.38 17.46
CA ALA A 344 -12.82 11.94 18.74
C ALA A 344 -12.95 10.40 18.83
N CYS A 345 -13.43 9.73 17.78
CA CYS A 345 -13.54 8.27 17.72
C CYS A 345 -12.17 7.57 17.88
N VAL A 346 -11.12 8.05 17.21
CA VAL A 346 -9.76 7.49 17.36
C VAL A 346 -9.21 7.76 18.77
N ARG A 347 -9.36 8.98 19.28
CA ARG A 347 -8.94 9.37 20.64
C ARG A 347 -9.62 8.53 21.72
N GLY A 348 -10.91 8.23 21.56
CA GLY A 348 -11.70 7.42 22.50
C GLY A 348 -11.59 5.90 22.28
N ARG A 349 -10.56 5.44 21.57
CA ARG A 349 -10.25 4.01 21.34
C ARG A 349 -11.43 3.22 20.75
N LEU A 350 -12.14 3.78 19.78
CA LEU A 350 -13.10 3.03 18.97
C LEU A 350 -12.38 2.18 17.92
N ASN A 351 -12.83 0.95 17.74
CA ASN A 351 -12.34 0.03 16.72
C ASN A 351 -12.98 0.39 15.36
N ILE A 352 -12.14 0.75 14.38
CA ILE A 352 -12.60 1.33 13.11
C ILE A 352 -12.21 0.43 11.92
N VAL A 353 -13.19 0.12 11.07
CA VAL A 353 -12.98 -0.56 9.79
C VAL A 353 -13.11 0.44 8.65
N VAL A 354 -12.01 0.73 7.95
CA VAL A 354 -12.03 1.57 6.75
C VAL A 354 -12.30 0.70 5.54
N SER A 355 -13.43 0.88 4.86
CA SER A 355 -13.86 -0.01 3.78
C SER A 355 -14.06 0.70 2.44
N GLY A 356 -14.02 -0.05 1.34
CA GLY A 356 -14.08 0.52 -0.01
C GLY A 356 -13.53 -0.39 -1.10
N GLY A 357 -13.82 -0.05 -2.35
CA GLY A 357 -13.32 -0.78 -3.53
C GLY A 357 -11.80 -0.62 -3.77
N THR A 358 -11.30 -1.27 -4.82
CA THR A 358 -9.91 -1.12 -5.27
C THR A 358 -9.65 0.31 -5.72
N GLY A 359 -8.51 0.89 -5.30
CA GLY A 359 -8.15 2.27 -5.64
C GLY A 359 -9.03 3.36 -5.00
N ALA A 360 -9.91 3.00 -4.05
CA ALA A 360 -10.79 3.95 -3.36
C ALA A 360 -10.07 4.89 -2.38
N GLY A 361 -8.87 4.53 -1.91
CA GLY A 361 -8.08 5.32 -0.96
C GLY A 361 -8.04 4.79 0.48
N LYS A 362 -8.52 3.56 0.75
CA LYS A 362 -8.64 3.00 2.11
C LYS A 362 -7.40 3.21 2.98
N THR A 363 -6.22 2.84 2.49
CA THR A 363 -4.95 2.96 3.22
C THR A 363 -4.62 4.42 3.54
N THR A 364 -4.95 5.36 2.64
CA THR A 364 -4.81 6.80 2.86
C THR A 364 -5.70 7.27 4.01
N THR A 365 -6.98 6.91 4.00
CA THR A 365 -7.91 7.26 5.09
C THR A 365 -7.49 6.60 6.39
N LEU A 366 -7.03 5.35 6.38
CA LEU A 366 -6.46 4.70 7.56
C LEU A 366 -5.24 5.47 8.08
N ASN A 367 -4.33 5.92 7.21
CA ASN A 367 -3.13 6.64 7.61
C ASN A 367 -3.48 7.99 8.26
N VAL A 368 -4.45 8.72 7.71
CA VAL A 368 -4.99 9.95 8.33
C VAL A 368 -5.61 9.65 9.70
N LEU A 369 -6.45 8.62 9.82
CA LEU A 369 -7.01 8.22 11.13
C LEU A 369 -5.93 7.81 12.13
N SER A 370 -4.89 7.11 11.69
CA SER A 370 -3.77 6.73 12.55
C SER A 370 -2.97 7.93 13.06
N SER A 371 -2.96 9.05 12.33
CA SER A 371 -2.33 10.30 12.81
C SER A 371 -3.04 10.93 14.01
N PHE A 372 -4.30 10.57 14.29
CA PHE A 372 -5.05 11.04 15.45
C PHE A 372 -4.77 10.22 16.72
N ILE A 373 -3.99 9.13 16.62
CA ILE A 373 -3.59 8.31 17.75
C ILE A 373 -2.61 9.10 18.64
N PRO A 374 -2.82 9.17 19.97
CA PRO A 374 -1.93 9.88 20.89
C PRO A 374 -0.46 9.41 20.79
N PRO A 375 0.53 10.31 20.93
CA PRO A 375 1.95 9.99 20.76
C PRO A 375 2.55 9.13 21.88
N ASP A 376 1.83 8.99 23.00
CA ASP A 376 2.16 8.15 24.15
C ASP A 376 1.72 6.68 24.01
N GLU A 377 0.92 6.36 22.99
CA GLU A 377 0.46 5.00 22.70
C GLU A 377 1.46 4.20 21.85
N ARG A 378 1.65 2.91 22.17
CA ARG A 378 2.49 2.00 21.38
C ARG A 378 1.68 1.38 20.24
N ILE A 379 2.11 1.59 19.01
CA ILE A 379 1.38 1.16 17.80
C ILE A 379 2.14 0.03 17.11
N VAL A 380 1.45 -1.04 16.71
CA VAL A 380 2.00 -2.06 15.80
C VAL A 380 1.23 -2.01 14.48
N THR A 381 1.91 -1.69 13.37
CA THR A 381 1.35 -1.79 12.02
C THR A 381 1.70 -3.14 11.38
N ILE A 382 0.76 -3.72 10.63
CA ILE A 382 0.89 -5.01 9.97
C ILE A 382 0.35 -4.88 8.55
N GLU A 383 1.19 -5.11 7.55
CA GLU A 383 0.85 -4.83 6.16
C GLU A 383 1.43 -5.91 5.22
N ASP A 384 0.77 -6.19 4.08
CA ASP A 384 1.36 -7.09 3.07
C ASP A 384 2.66 -6.53 2.51
N ALA A 385 2.69 -5.20 2.38
CA ALA A 385 3.88 -4.41 2.21
C ALA A 385 3.63 -3.05 2.88
N ALA A 386 4.50 -2.62 3.78
CA ALA A 386 4.44 -1.33 4.43
C ALA A 386 4.19 -0.16 3.44
N GLU A 387 2.99 0.40 3.51
CA GLU A 387 2.51 1.66 2.92
C GLU A 387 2.32 2.73 4.00
N LEU A 388 1.97 2.36 5.23
CA LEU A 388 1.64 3.29 6.30
C LEU A 388 2.85 4.08 6.80
N GLN A 389 2.63 5.37 7.02
CA GLN A 389 3.58 6.37 7.49
C GLN A 389 2.98 7.08 8.70
N LEU A 390 3.37 6.62 9.88
CA LEU A 390 2.92 7.18 11.16
C LEU A 390 3.97 8.16 11.68
N SER A 391 3.50 9.29 12.21
CA SER A 391 4.36 10.35 12.78
C SER A 391 4.70 10.13 14.26
N GLN A 392 4.01 9.20 14.93
CA GLN A 392 4.26 8.85 16.32
C GLN A 392 5.62 8.13 16.49
N GLY A 393 6.32 8.40 17.60
CA GLY A 393 7.64 7.83 17.85
C GLY A 393 7.65 6.35 18.25
N HIS A 394 6.56 5.82 18.82
CA HIS A 394 6.52 4.48 19.40
C HIS A 394 5.83 3.44 18.49
N VAL A 395 6.26 3.38 17.23
CA VAL A 395 5.67 2.51 16.19
C VAL A 395 6.58 1.31 15.89
N VAL A 396 5.99 0.12 15.82
CA VAL A 396 6.62 -1.08 15.26
C VAL A 396 5.93 -1.41 13.94
N ARG A 397 6.69 -1.49 12.85
CA ARG A 397 6.18 -1.82 11.51
C ARG A 397 6.51 -3.28 11.19
N LEU A 398 5.49 -4.07 10.85
CA LEU A 398 5.60 -5.48 10.47
C LEU A 398 5.10 -5.67 9.04
N GLU A 399 5.87 -6.39 8.23
CA GLU A 399 5.57 -6.69 6.83
C GLU A 399 5.42 -8.20 6.64
N ALA A 400 4.35 -8.62 5.96
CA ALA A 400 4.17 -10.01 5.59
C ALA A 400 5.26 -10.45 4.61
N ARG A 401 5.57 -11.74 4.59
CA ARG A 401 6.55 -12.31 3.66
C ARG A 401 5.89 -13.43 2.86
N PRO A 402 5.82 -13.34 1.51
CA PRO A 402 5.40 -14.49 0.70
C PRO A 402 6.42 -15.63 0.81
N SER A 403 6.02 -16.84 0.41
CA SER A 403 6.96 -17.96 0.29
C SER A 403 8.13 -17.63 -0.65
N ASN A 404 9.27 -18.27 -0.43
CA ASN A 404 10.33 -18.33 -1.41
C ASN A 404 9.93 -19.24 -2.61
N ILE A 405 10.80 -19.34 -3.61
CA ILE A 405 10.58 -20.15 -4.82
C ILE A 405 10.37 -21.65 -4.47
N GLU A 406 10.92 -22.13 -3.35
CA GLU A 406 10.70 -23.49 -2.83
C GLU A 406 9.37 -23.67 -2.07
N GLY A 407 8.50 -22.66 -2.04
CA GLY A 407 7.23 -22.67 -1.30
C GLY A 407 7.35 -22.48 0.22
N LYS A 408 8.56 -22.21 0.75
CA LYS A 408 8.85 -22.16 2.20
C LYS A 408 8.97 -20.73 2.73
N GLY A 409 8.84 -20.61 4.05
CA GLY A 409 9.21 -19.39 4.78
C GLY A 409 8.21 -18.23 4.68
N ALA A 410 6.98 -18.48 4.21
CA ALA A 410 5.91 -17.49 4.31
C ALA A 410 5.66 -17.07 5.76
N VAL A 411 5.33 -15.80 5.94
CA VAL A 411 4.85 -15.20 7.19
C VAL A 411 3.62 -14.38 6.84
N THR A 412 2.44 -14.83 7.26
CA THR A 412 1.18 -14.21 6.84
C THR A 412 0.79 -13.04 7.76
N ILE A 413 -0.14 -12.19 7.30
CA ILE A 413 -0.79 -11.17 8.14
C ILE A 413 -1.34 -11.80 9.43
N ARG A 414 -1.94 -12.99 9.34
CA ARG A 414 -2.48 -13.73 10.48
C ARG A 414 -1.40 -14.08 11.52
N ASP A 415 -0.22 -14.51 11.07
CA ASP A 415 0.91 -14.82 11.95
C ASP A 415 1.44 -13.56 12.65
N LEU A 416 1.50 -12.44 11.92
CA LEU A 416 1.93 -11.16 12.46
C LEU A 416 0.93 -10.57 13.47
N VAL A 417 -0.38 -10.69 13.23
CA VAL A 417 -1.43 -10.28 14.18
C VAL A 417 -1.31 -11.10 15.47
N ARG A 418 -1.18 -12.42 15.37
CA ARG A 418 -0.96 -13.29 16.54
C ARG A 418 0.31 -12.95 17.32
N ASN A 419 1.36 -12.55 16.61
CA ASN A 419 2.61 -12.14 17.24
C ASN A 419 2.48 -10.76 17.90
N SER A 420 1.79 -9.80 17.28
CA SER A 420 1.67 -8.43 17.78
C SER A 420 0.99 -8.36 19.14
N LEU A 421 0.00 -9.22 19.42
CA LEU A 421 -0.66 -9.30 20.74
C LEU A 421 0.32 -9.66 21.89
N ARG A 422 1.50 -10.21 21.58
CA ARG A 422 2.58 -10.46 22.57
C ARG A 422 3.56 -9.30 22.72
N MET A 423 3.47 -8.29 21.86
CA MET A 423 4.37 -7.12 21.81
C MET A 423 3.89 -5.94 22.66
N ARG A 424 2.84 -6.16 23.48
CA ARG A 424 2.12 -5.16 24.29
C ARG A 424 1.78 -3.88 23.49
N PRO A 425 1.02 -3.97 22.38
CA PRO A 425 0.52 -2.78 21.69
C PRO A 425 -0.58 -2.11 22.53
N ASP A 426 -0.67 -0.79 22.47
CA ASP A 426 -1.92 -0.07 22.73
C ASP A 426 -2.88 -0.15 21.53
N ARG A 427 -2.32 -0.19 20.30
CA ARG A 427 -3.06 -0.22 19.05
C ARG A 427 -2.48 -1.26 18.09
N VAL A 428 -3.35 -2.06 17.46
CA VAL A 428 -3.00 -2.89 16.31
C VAL A 428 -3.63 -2.28 15.07
N ILE A 429 -2.80 -2.03 14.05
CA ILE A 429 -3.24 -1.46 12.77
C ILE A 429 -2.93 -2.45 11.66
N VAL A 430 -3.94 -2.88 10.90
CA VAL A 430 -3.77 -3.85 9.81
C VAL A 430 -4.11 -3.19 8.46
N GLY A 431 -3.11 -3.08 7.58
CA GLY A 431 -3.21 -2.38 6.30
C GLY A 431 -4.34 -2.87 5.41
N GLU A 432 -4.54 -4.19 5.29
CA GLU A 432 -5.72 -4.79 4.67
C GLU A 432 -5.99 -6.18 5.27
N VAL A 433 -7.25 -6.47 5.57
CA VAL A 433 -7.75 -7.78 6.01
C VAL A 433 -8.50 -8.42 4.84
N ARG A 434 -8.04 -9.60 4.41
CA ARG A 434 -8.56 -10.32 3.24
C ARG A 434 -8.85 -11.81 3.47
N ASP A 435 -8.50 -12.33 4.63
CA ASP A 435 -8.43 -13.75 4.92
C ASP A 435 -8.73 -14.03 6.41
N ALA A 436 -8.41 -15.25 6.86
CA ALA A 436 -8.55 -15.74 8.23
C ALA A 436 -7.98 -14.82 9.33
N SER A 437 -7.08 -13.88 9.01
CA SER A 437 -6.66 -12.80 9.90
C SER A 437 -7.82 -11.96 10.47
N ALA A 438 -8.99 -11.94 9.81
CA ALA A 438 -10.20 -11.30 10.33
C ALA A 438 -10.61 -11.82 11.72
N LEU A 439 -10.50 -13.13 11.97
CA LEU A 439 -10.83 -13.71 13.29
C LEU A 439 -9.84 -13.24 14.36
N ASP A 440 -8.55 -13.29 14.07
CA ASP A 440 -7.51 -12.86 15.00
C ASP A 440 -7.55 -11.33 15.24
N MET A 441 -8.02 -10.54 14.26
CA MET A 441 -8.32 -9.11 14.41
C MET A 441 -9.54 -8.84 15.31
N LEU A 442 -10.64 -9.58 15.13
CA LEU A 442 -11.81 -9.51 16.03
C LEU A 442 -11.47 -9.93 17.46
N GLN A 443 -10.54 -10.89 17.62
CA GLN A 443 -10.00 -11.23 18.94
C GLN A 443 -9.21 -10.05 19.53
N ALA A 444 -8.30 -9.43 18.78
CA ALA A 444 -7.57 -8.24 19.23
C ALA A 444 -8.52 -7.12 19.70
N MET A 445 -9.50 -6.76 18.87
CA MET A 445 -10.52 -5.75 19.13
C MET A 445 -11.38 -6.03 20.37
N ASN A 446 -11.62 -7.31 20.72
CA ASN A 446 -12.36 -7.71 21.92
C ASN A 446 -11.48 -7.96 23.16
N THR A 447 -10.14 -7.98 23.03
CA THR A 447 -9.23 -8.43 24.11
C THR A 447 -8.20 -7.35 24.50
N GLY A 448 -8.68 -6.14 24.77
CA GLY A 448 -7.89 -5.07 25.39
C GLY A 448 -6.88 -4.39 24.45
N HIS A 449 -7.03 -4.58 23.15
CA HIS A 449 -6.31 -3.83 22.12
C HIS A 449 -7.29 -2.87 21.42
N ASP A 450 -8.07 -2.17 22.24
CA ASP A 450 -9.13 -1.26 21.84
C ASP A 450 -8.58 -0.11 20.98
N GLY A 451 -9.40 0.41 20.07
CA GLY A 451 -8.98 1.47 19.16
C GLY A 451 -8.19 0.97 17.96
N SER A 452 -8.20 -0.33 17.69
CA SER A 452 -7.52 -0.94 16.56
C SER A 452 -8.21 -0.58 15.23
N ILE A 453 -7.41 -0.42 14.17
CA ILE A 453 -7.90 0.07 12.87
C ILE A 453 -7.47 -0.89 11.77
N CYS A 454 -8.36 -1.26 10.86
CA CYS A 454 -7.99 -2.04 9.67
C CYS A 454 -8.70 -1.56 8.40
N THR A 455 -8.19 -1.96 7.23
CA THR A 455 -8.96 -1.83 5.98
C THR A 455 -9.54 -3.14 5.49
N LEU A 456 -10.69 -3.08 4.80
CA LEU A 456 -11.35 -4.23 4.19
C LEU A 456 -11.98 -3.86 2.86
N HIS A 457 -11.75 -4.65 1.80
CA HIS A 457 -12.41 -4.41 0.52
C HIS A 457 -13.89 -4.78 0.58
N SER A 458 -14.78 -3.81 0.34
CA SER A 458 -16.23 -4.01 0.23
C SER A 458 -16.91 -2.92 -0.60
N ASN A 459 -18.18 -3.13 -0.93
CA ASN A 459 -19.02 -2.20 -1.70
C ASN A 459 -20.00 -1.38 -0.83
N GLY A 460 -19.87 -1.42 0.50
CA GLY A 460 -20.68 -0.63 1.44
C GLY A 460 -20.62 -1.15 2.88
N PRO A 461 -21.19 -0.44 3.87
CA PRO A 461 -21.15 -0.84 5.28
C PRO A 461 -21.73 -2.23 5.56
N ARG A 462 -22.90 -2.56 4.99
CA ARG A 462 -23.50 -3.90 5.14
C ARG A 462 -22.66 -5.02 4.47
N ASP A 463 -22.07 -4.75 3.31
CA ASP A 463 -21.15 -5.69 2.63
C ASP A 463 -19.83 -5.86 3.41
N THR A 464 -19.37 -4.82 4.11
CA THR A 464 -18.20 -4.89 5.01
C THR A 464 -18.39 -5.99 6.06
N LEU A 465 -19.56 -6.02 6.71
CA LEU A 465 -19.88 -7.07 7.68
C LEU A 465 -20.01 -8.45 7.02
N SER A 466 -20.77 -8.60 5.93
CA SER A 466 -20.93 -9.90 5.25
C SER A 466 -19.61 -10.50 4.75
N ARG A 467 -18.67 -9.66 4.30
CA ARG A 467 -17.32 -10.09 3.93
C ARG A 467 -16.46 -10.46 5.13
N MET A 468 -16.52 -9.69 6.21
CA MET A 468 -15.81 -10.02 7.45
C MET A 468 -16.28 -11.36 8.03
N GLU A 469 -17.59 -11.61 8.07
CA GLU A 469 -18.18 -12.92 8.44
C GLU A 469 -17.62 -14.06 7.58
N THR A 470 -17.55 -13.85 6.27
CA THR A 470 -16.98 -14.82 5.32
C THR A 470 -15.50 -15.10 5.60
N MET A 471 -14.70 -14.06 5.86
CA MET A 471 -13.27 -14.18 6.19
C MET A 471 -13.04 -14.91 7.52
N VAL A 472 -13.92 -14.73 8.50
CA VAL A 472 -13.88 -15.48 9.77
C VAL A 472 -14.19 -16.97 9.54
N LEU A 473 -15.17 -17.30 8.69
CA LEU A 473 -15.45 -18.70 8.33
C LEU A 473 -14.26 -19.37 7.61
N MET A 474 -13.50 -18.62 6.81
CA MET A 474 -12.25 -19.10 6.19
C MET A 474 -11.13 -19.40 7.21
N ALA A 475 -11.29 -19.02 8.48
CA ALA A 475 -10.29 -19.29 9.53
C ALA A 475 -10.19 -20.76 9.94
N GLY A 476 -11.12 -21.62 9.49
CA GLY A 476 -11.16 -23.06 9.74
C GLY A 476 -11.69 -23.46 11.11
N MET A 477 -12.31 -22.52 11.84
CA MET A 477 -12.95 -22.76 13.14
C MET A 477 -14.43 -23.06 12.94
N ASP A 478 -14.93 -24.14 13.53
CA ASP A 478 -16.35 -24.50 13.52
C ASP A 478 -17.14 -23.64 14.54
N LEU A 479 -17.28 -22.36 14.21
CA LEU A 479 -18.03 -21.37 14.99
C LEU A 479 -19.41 -21.15 14.37
N PRO A 480 -20.52 -21.25 15.13
CA PRO A 480 -21.83 -20.89 14.63
C PRO A 480 -21.83 -19.42 14.15
N VAL A 481 -22.43 -19.17 12.98
CA VAL A 481 -22.48 -17.83 12.36
C VAL A 481 -23.02 -16.76 13.31
N ARG A 482 -23.99 -17.11 14.15
CA ARG A 482 -24.51 -16.23 15.22
C ARG A 482 -23.39 -15.73 16.15
N VAL A 483 -22.50 -16.61 16.61
CA VAL A 483 -21.38 -16.26 17.51
C VAL A 483 -20.37 -15.37 16.80
N ILE A 484 -20.13 -15.59 15.50
CA ILE A 484 -19.29 -14.71 14.68
C ILE A 484 -19.90 -13.30 14.63
N ARG A 485 -21.22 -13.18 14.39
CA ARG A 485 -21.93 -11.90 14.39
C ARG A 485 -21.93 -11.22 15.75
N GLU A 486 -22.09 -11.97 16.84
CA GLU A 486 -22.01 -11.45 18.22
C GLU A 486 -20.62 -10.87 18.49
N GLN A 487 -19.54 -11.58 18.09
CA GLN A 487 -18.17 -11.08 18.20
C GLN A 487 -17.91 -9.85 17.33
N MET A 488 -18.48 -9.79 16.12
CA MET A 488 -18.34 -8.63 15.22
C MET A 488 -19.07 -7.39 15.76
N ALA A 489 -20.30 -7.55 16.24
CA ALA A 489 -21.11 -6.48 16.83
C ALA A 489 -20.55 -5.97 18.17
N SER A 490 -19.76 -6.78 18.87
CA SER A 490 -19.01 -6.37 20.07
C SER A 490 -17.65 -5.75 19.76
N ALA A 491 -17.00 -6.18 18.67
CA ALA A 491 -15.65 -5.75 18.31
C ALA A 491 -15.60 -4.43 17.55
N VAL A 492 -16.45 -4.27 16.53
CA VAL A 492 -16.39 -3.14 15.61
C VAL A 492 -17.32 -2.05 16.13
N ASP A 493 -16.80 -0.85 16.36
CA ASP A 493 -17.61 0.32 16.74
C ASP A 493 -18.08 1.10 15.50
N LEU A 494 -17.22 1.21 14.48
CA LEU A 494 -17.42 2.15 13.37
C LEU A 494 -16.91 1.62 12.02
N ILE A 495 -17.68 1.83 10.96
CA ILE A 495 -17.27 1.60 9.56
C ILE A 495 -17.16 2.95 8.85
N VAL A 496 -16.00 3.22 8.24
CA VAL A 496 -15.75 4.41 7.40
C VAL A 496 -15.64 3.94 5.95
N HIS A 497 -16.69 4.12 5.15
CA HIS A 497 -16.75 3.63 3.78
C HIS A 497 -16.34 4.72 2.77
N GLN A 498 -15.40 4.40 1.89
CA GLN A 498 -14.84 5.29 0.87
C GLN A 498 -15.06 4.75 -0.54
N ALA A 499 -15.42 5.63 -1.48
CA ALA A 499 -15.64 5.31 -2.88
C ALA A 499 -14.78 6.19 -3.80
N ARG A 500 -14.41 5.63 -4.96
CA ARG A 500 -13.84 6.37 -6.10
C ARG A 500 -14.98 6.76 -7.04
N PHE A 501 -15.12 8.04 -7.32
CA PHE A 501 -16.13 8.59 -8.22
C PHE A 501 -15.63 8.60 -9.67
N LYS A 502 -16.55 8.72 -10.64
CA LYS A 502 -16.24 8.70 -12.08
C LYS A 502 -15.30 9.83 -12.53
N ASP A 503 -15.28 10.93 -11.80
CA ASP A 503 -14.38 12.07 -12.03
C ASP A 503 -12.92 11.81 -11.61
N GLY A 504 -12.66 10.70 -10.92
CA GLY A 504 -11.37 10.31 -10.35
C GLY A 504 -11.23 10.64 -8.86
N THR A 505 -12.16 11.41 -8.28
CA THR A 505 -12.10 11.81 -6.87
C THR A 505 -12.38 10.64 -5.93
N ARG A 506 -11.77 10.70 -4.74
CA ARG A 506 -11.99 9.74 -3.65
C ARG A 506 -12.78 10.46 -2.56
N ARG A 507 -13.89 9.86 -2.10
CA ARG A 507 -14.82 10.47 -1.14
C ARG A 507 -15.23 9.45 -0.08
N ILE A 508 -15.24 9.85 1.19
CA ILE A 508 -15.94 9.09 2.23
C ILE A 508 -17.44 9.26 1.97
N THR A 509 -18.15 8.14 1.84
CA THR A 509 -19.58 8.11 1.50
C THR A 509 -20.47 7.76 2.68
N HIS A 510 -19.97 6.99 3.64
CA HIS A 510 -20.69 6.60 4.84
C HIS A 510 -19.73 6.58 6.03
N ILE A 511 -20.19 7.09 7.17
CA ILE A 511 -19.62 6.84 8.49
C ILE A 511 -20.73 6.22 9.31
N THR A 512 -20.64 4.91 9.55
CA THR A 512 -21.73 4.07 10.04
C THR A 512 -21.33 3.44 11.38
N GLU A 513 -22.09 3.71 12.44
CA GLU A 513 -21.98 3.00 13.71
C GLU A 513 -22.43 1.55 13.51
N VAL A 514 -21.65 0.63 14.06
CA VAL A 514 -22.02 -0.78 14.19
C VAL A 514 -22.62 -0.94 15.58
N GLU A 515 -23.89 -1.31 15.62
CA GLU A 515 -24.59 -1.54 16.88
C GLU A 515 -24.62 -3.04 17.25
N ARG A 516 -25.37 -3.36 18.32
CA ARG A 516 -25.72 -4.72 18.74
C ARG A 516 -26.43 -5.54 17.65
N MET A 517 -26.64 -6.81 17.94
CA MET A 517 -27.56 -7.66 17.18
C MET A 517 -29.01 -7.51 17.62
N GLU A 518 -29.92 -7.52 16.64
CA GLU A 518 -31.35 -7.75 16.84
C GLU A 518 -31.75 -9.07 16.15
N GLY A 519 -32.01 -10.09 16.96
CA GLY A 519 -32.17 -11.46 16.49
C GLY A 519 -30.87 -12.03 15.93
N GLU A 520 -30.80 -12.13 14.60
CA GLU A 520 -29.66 -12.68 13.82
C GLU A 520 -28.98 -11.61 12.94
N ILE A 521 -29.41 -10.35 13.03
CA ILE A 521 -28.94 -9.23 12.19
C ILE A 521 -28.20 -8.22 13.08
N ILE A 522 -26.99 -7.82 12.68
CA ILE A 522 -26.27 -6.69 13.27
C ILE A 522 -26.95 -5.39 12.79
N THR A 523 -27.37 -4.51 13.71
CA THR A 523 -27.94 -3.21 13.34
C THR A 523 -26.84 -2.22 12.98
N LEU A 524 -27.13 -1.32 12.04
CA LEU A 524 -26.21 -0.32 11.50
C LEU A 524 -26.90 1.04 11.54
N GLN A 525 -26.18 2.08 11.94
CA GLN A 525 -26.69 3.45 11.96
C GLN A 525 -25.74 4.39 11.21
N ASP A 526 -26.16 4.89 10.06
CA ASP A 526 -25.39 5.90 9.33
C ASP A 526 -25.40 7.21 10.14
N ILE A 527 -24.25 7.66 10.62
CA ILE A 527 -24.06 8.91 11.37
C ILE A 527 -23.72 10.06 10.42
N PHE A 528 -22.92 9.77 9.39
CA PHE A 528 -22.72 10.65 8.24
C PHE A 528 -22.94 9.88 6.94
N ARG A 529 -23.56 10.53 5.95
CA ARG A 529 -23.83 9.98 4.63
C ARG A 529 -23.61 11.02 3.55
N PHE A 530 -23.08 10.60 2.41
CA PHE A 530 -22.83 11.47 1.27
C PHE A 530 -24.14 11.82 0.56
N ASP A 531 -24.46 13.10 0.61
CA ASP A 531 -25.58 13.72 -0.06
C ASP A 531 -25.20 13.99 -1.53
N SER A 532 -25.80 13.23 -2.45
CA SER A 532 -25.64 13.42 -3.89
C SER A 532 -26.74 14.28 -4.54
N SER A 533 -27.62 14.94 -3.76
CA SER A 533 -28.73 15.77 -4.28
C SER A 533 -28.26 16.92 -5.18
N ALA A 534 -27.09 17.49 -4.88
CA ALA A 534 -26.45 18.53 -5.68
C ALA A 534 -25.98 18.07 -7.08
N GLY A 535 -26.02 16.76 -7.37
CA GLY A 535 -25.73 16.21 -8.69
C GLY A 535 -24.26 16.31 -9.10
N TYR A 536 -24.06 16.69 -10.36
CA TYR A 536 -22.75 16.79 -11.03
C TYR A 536 -22.65 18.10 -11.82
N ASP A 537 -21.44 18.63 -11.97
CA ASP A 537 -21.17 19.78 -12.84
C ASP A 537 -21.06 19.38 -14.33
N GLU A 538 -20.92 20.38 -15.20
CA GLU A 538 -20.77 20.20 -16.66
C GLU A 538 -19.55 19.34 -17.06
N SER A 539 -18.55 19.23 -16.18
CA SER A 539 -17.35 18.39 -16.37
C SER A 539 -17.50 16.98 -15.78
N GLY A 540 -18.68 16.64 -15.25
CA GLY A 540 -18.98 15.35 -14.64
C GLY A 540 -18.44 15.17 -13.23
N ARG A 541 -17.96 16.23 -12.56
CA ARG A 541 -17.51 16.17 -11.16
C ARG A 541 -18.69 16.18 -10.21
N SER A 542 -18.64 15.38 -9.15
CA SER A 542 -19.74 15.37 -8.17
C SER A 542 -19.71 16.62 -7.29
N LEU A 543 -20.87 17.26 -7.16
CA LEU A 543 -21.10 18.42 -6.29
C LEU A 543 -21.64 18.02 -4.90
N GLY A 544 -21.79 16.72 -4.65
CA GLY A 544 -22.27 16.19 -3.37
C GLY A 544 -21.27 16.36 -2.23
N ARG A 545 -21.76 16.27 -1.00
CA ARG A 545 -20.96 16.41 0.23
C ARG A 545 -21.35 15.40 1.30
N LEU A 546 -20.40 15.00 2.14
CA LEU A 546 -20.68 14.24 3.34
C LEU A 546 -21.45 15.13 4.33
N ARG A 547 -22.61 14.67 4.83
CA ARG A 547 -23.44 15.37 5.84
C ARG A 547 -23.75 14.44 7.00
N SER A 548 -24.01 15.01 8.19
CA SER A 548 -24.61 14.24 9.28
C SER A 548 -26.05 13.85 8.95
N THR A 549 -26.52 12.74 9.53
CA THR A 549 -27.89 12.22 9.37
C THR A 549 -28.87 12.69 10.45
N ASN A 550 -28.45 13.59 11.35
CA ASN A 550 -29.16 13.96 12.58
C ASN A 550 -29.30 12.83 13.61
N LEU A 551 -28.58 11.73 13.43
CA LEU A 551 -28.50 10.62 14.38
C LEU A 551 -27.28 10.78 15.29
N ARG A 552 -27.48 10.58 16.59
CA ARG A 552 -26.41 10.58 17.60
C ARG A 552 -25.96 9.16 17.88
N PRO A 553 -24.65 8.86 17.84
CA PRO A 553 -24.16 7.51 18.12
C PRO A 553 -24.47 7.05 19.54
N LYS A 554 -24.61 5.74 19.74
CA LYS A 554 -24.79 5.14 21.07
C LYS A 554 -23.46 5.05 21.84
N PHE A 555 -22.32 4.92 21.14
CA PHE A 555 -21.00 4.91 21.79
C PHE A 555 -20.53 6.27 22.36
N LEU A 556 -21.34 7.34 22.32
CA LEU A 556 -20.96 8.62 22.93
C LEU A 556 -20.63 8.49 24.43
N ASP A 557 -21.32 7.59 25.15
CA ASP A 557 -21.01 7.32 26.57
C ASP A 557 -19.64 6.63 26.76
N LYS A 558 -19.22 5.77 25.80
CA LYS A 558 -17.88 5.16 25.76
C LYS A 558 -16.80 6.22 25.53
N LEU A 559 -17.04 7.20 24.65
CA LEU A 559 -16.16 8.34 24.44
C LEU A 559 -16.05 9.21 25.70
N ALA A 560 -17.18 9.52 26.35
CA ALA A 560 -17.20 10.28 27.60
C ALA A 560 -16.43 9.57 28.74
N ALA A 561 -16.57 8.25 28.87
CA ALA A 561 -15.80 7.44 29.81
C ALA A 561 -14.28 7.44 29.51
N ALA A 562 -13.88 7.60 28.24
CA ALA A 562 -12.50 7.80 27.82
C ALA A 562 -12.01 9.27 27.96
N ASN A 563 -12.78 10.15 28.61
CA ASN A 563 -12.55 11.60 28.71
C ASN A 563 -12.50 12.33 27.35
N VAL A 564 -13.21 11.81 26.35
CA VAL A 564 -13.36 12.43 25.03
C VAL A 564 -14.76 13.02 24.90
N SER A 565 -14.85 14.35 24.91
CA SER A 565 -16.10 15.06 24.62
C SER A 565 -16.28 15.24 23.12
N VAL A 566 -17.53 15.08 22.65
CA VAL A 566 -17.95 15.33 21.26
C VAL A 566 -19.01 16.41 21.30
N ASP A 567 -18.84 17.48 20.52
CA ASP A 567 -19.85 18.54 20.44
C ASP A 567 -21.14 17.98 19.82
N PRO A 568 -22.30 18.02 20.52
CA PRO A 568 -23.57 17.56 19.97
C PRO A 568 -24.03 18.32 18.72
N ALA A 569 -23.48 19.51 18.44
CA ALA A 569 -23.73 20.28 17.23
C ALA A 569 -23.16 19.61 15.96
N LEU A 570 -22.15 18.74 16.06
CA LEU A 570 -21.61 17.96 14.93
C LEU A 570 -22.68 17.06 14.28
N PHE A 571 -23.71 16.70 15.03
CA PHE A 571 -24.84 15.92 14.56
C PHE A 571 -26.04 16.77 14.13
N ALA A 572 -25.97 18.11 14.20
CA ALA A 572 -27.07 19.00 13.82
C ALA A 572 -26.84 19.53 12.40
N ALA A 573 -27.53 18.95 11.42
CA ALA A 573 -27.43 19.33 10.01
C ALA A 573 -28.82 19.59 9.40
N ASP A 574 -28.88 20.51 8.42
CA ASP A 574 -30.09 20.67 7.61
C ASP A 574 -30.50 19.33 6.98
N PRO A 575 -31.80 18.97 7.00
CA PRO A 575 -32.28 17.70 6.48
C PRO A 575 -31.94 17.50 4.99
N PHE A 576 -31.82 16.24 4.58
CA PHE A 576 -31.54 15.80 3.20
C PHE A 576 -32.65 16.20 2.21
#